data_AF-A0A537QAW0-F1
#
_entry.id   AF-A0A537QAW0-F1
#
_cell.length_a   1.000
_cell.length_b   1.000
_cell.length_c   1.000
_cell.angle_alpha   90.00
_cell.angle_beta   90.00
_cell.angle_gamma   90.00
#
_symmetry.space_group_name_H-M   'P 1'
#
loop_
_entity.id
_entity.type
_entity.pdbx_description
1 polymer ?
#
loop_
_entity_poly.entity_id
_entity_poly.type
_entity_poly.pdbx_seq_one_letter_code
_entity_poly.pdbx_strand_id
1 'polypeptide(L)'
;MADPHRLSEGCRRSVLRRRSREFRQPPVPRPFVITATLLFLCTGAVAHPPEAEFGDWFRSLKEPGTEGTVGSGLSCCSPASDCQITDYETDASGRYWIIAEGERIQVPPDKILQRADNPTGRGVACLRHYDGHPVVRCFVRASEG
;
A
#
# COMPACT_ATOMS: atom_id res chain seq x y z
N MET A 1 28.73 17.11 -29.40
CA MET A 1 28.03 15.87 -29.00
C MET A 1 27.61 16.04 -27.55
N ALA A 2 26.30 16.05 -27.29
CA ALA A 2 25.72 16.19 -25.96
C ALA A 2 25.26 14.81 -25.49
N ASP A 3 25.65 14.43 -24.28
CA ASP A 3 25.18 13.23 -23.57
C ASP A 3 24.73 13.67 -22.16
N PRO A 4 23.44 13.53 -21.82
CA PRO A 4 22.94 13.90 -20.51
C PRO A 4 22.42 12.69 -19.71
N HIS A 5 22.65 12.76 -18.38
CA HIS A 5 21.98 12.03 -17.30
C HIS A 5 22.53 10.63 -16.92
N ARG A 6 22.66 10.25 -15.64
CA ARG A 6 22.68 10.96 -14.35
C ARG A 6 23.05 9.89 -13.30
N LEU A 7 24.04 10.23 -12.49
CA LEU A 7 24.44 9.59 -11.24
C LEU A 7 23.27 9.06 -10.38
N SER A 8 23.43 7.87 -9.82
CA SER A 8 22.71 7.44 -8.60
C SER A 8 23.69 6.79 -7.63
N GLU A 9 24.57 7.63 -7.08
CA GLU A 9 25.40 7.32 -5.92
C GLU A 9 24.69 7.82 -4.66
N GLY A 10 24.56 6.93 -3.68
CA GLY A 10 24.58 7.30 -2.27
C GLY A 10 23.29 7.88 -1.71
N CYS A 11 22.64 7.07 -0.86
CA CYS A 11 21.80 7.55 0.23
C CYS A 11 22.65 8.47 1.14
N ARG A 12 22.75 9.76 0.77
CA ARG A 12 23.43 10.79 1.55
C ARG A 12 22.56 11.11 2.76
N ARG A 13 23.01 10.64 3.92
CA ARG A 13 22.65 11.19 5.23
C ARG A 13 22.95 12.70 5.21
N SER A 14 21.90 13.50 5.12
CA SER A 14 21.97 14.94 5.31
C SER A 14 22.33 15.23 6.76
N VAL A 15 23.62 15.39 7.03
CA VAL A 15 24.13 16.05 8.23
C VAL A 15 23.69 17.51 8.14
N LEU A 16 22.56 17.82 8.77
CA LEU A 16 22.14 19.20 8.98
C LEU A 16 23.19 19.88 9.87
N ARG A 17 24.08 20.65 9.22
CA ARG A 17 24.97 21.63 9.85
C ARG A 17 24.11 22.62 10.64
N ARG A 18 23.99 22.40 11.95
CA ARG A 18 23.41 23.36 12.88
C ARG A 18 24.44 24.48 13.09
N ARG A 19 24.18 25.63 12.49
CA ARG A 19 24.92 26.88 12.71
C ARG A 19 24.69 27.33 14.16
N SER A 20 25.69 27.16 15.00
CA SER A 20 25.72 27.67 16.38
C SER A 20 25.73 29.20 16.35
N ARG A 21 24.57 29.82 16.64
CA ARG A 21 24.55 31.17 17.20
C ARG A 21 24.61 30.99 18.72
N GLU A 22 25.76 31.31 19.31
CA GLU A 22 25.88 31.52 20.75
C GLU A 22 24.97 32.68 21.14
N PHE A 23 23.80 32.34 21.68
CA PHE A 23 22.95 33.31 22.35
C PHE A 23 23.36 33.33 23.83
N ARG A 24 24.01 34.41 24.25
CA ARG A 24 24.30 34.70 25.66
C ARG A 24 23.03 34.54 26.49
N GLN A 25 23.09 33.66 27.48
CA GLN A 25 22.02 33.47 28.46
C GLN A 25 22.09 34.57 29.53
N PRO A 26 21.00 35.31 29.81
CA PRO A 26 20.87 36.01 31.09
C PRO A 26 20.48 35.01 32.20
N PRO A 27 20.92 35.21 33.45
CA PRO A 27 20.63 34.29 34.55
C PRO A 27 19.18 34.47 35.01
N VAL A 28 18.38 33.39 34.96
CA VAL A 28 17.03 33.33 35.54
C VAL A 28 17.04 32.52 36.84
N PRO A 29 16.42 32.99 37.93
CA PRO A 29 16.29 32.23 39.17
C PRO A 29 15.23 31.12 39.04
N ARG A 30 15.58 29.94 39.55
CA ARG A 30 14.70 28.78 39.81
C ARG A 30 13.71 29.16 40.94
N PRO A 31 12.47 28.64 41.04
CA PRO A 31 12.14 27.23 40.81
C PRO A 31 10.68 26.94 40.36
N PHE A 32 10.45 26.41 39.17
CA PHE A 32 9.21 25.66 38.88
C PHE A 32 9.52 24.53 37.89
N VAL A 33 9.99 23.42 38.45
CA VAL A 33 10.10 22.14 37.75
C VAL A 33 8.79 21.41 37.98
N ILE A 34 7.80 21.55 37.11
CA ILE A 34 6.60 20.70 37.11
C ILE A 34 6.18 20.36 35.65
N THR A 35 6.65 19.19 35.22
CA THR A 35 6.04 18.19 34.31
C THR A 35 5.38 18.64 32.99
N ALA A 36 6.11 18.46 31.88
CA ALA A 36 5.55 18.37 30.53
C ALA A 36 6.02 17.06 29.89
N THR A 37 5.32 15.96 30.17
CA THR A 37 5.51 14.67 29.47
C THR A 37 4.19 13.92 29.39
N LEU A 38 3.34 14.35 28.45
CA LEU A 38 2.21 13.59 27.94
C LEU A 38 2.22 13.77 26.42
N LEU A 39 3.10 13.04 25.75
CA LEU A 39 3.20 12.99 24.30
C LEU A 39 2.84 11.58 23.82
N PHE A 40 1.58 11.49 23.38
CA PHE A 40 1.17 10.78 22.17
C PHE A 40 1.72 9.35 21.97
N LEU A 41 1.05 8.39 22.62
CA LEU A 41 1.03 7.00 22.16
C LEU A 41 0.06 6.89 20.97
N CYS A 42 0.48 7.39 19.80
CA CYS A 42 -0.06 6.87 18.55
C CYS A 42 0.69 5.57 18.25
N THR A 43 0.19 4.45 18.77
CA THR A 43 0.50 3.14 18.20
C THR A 43 -0.02 3.14 16.77
N GLY A 44 0.87 3.45 15.81
CA GLY A 44 0.61 3.17 14.41
C GLY A 44 0.35 1.67 14.28
N ALA A 45 -0.86 1.29 13.86
CA ALA A 45 -1.14 -0.07 13.48
C ALA A 45 -0.25 -0.38 12.27
N VAL A 46 0.82 -1.14 12.48
CA VAL A 46 1.55 -1.77 11.38
C VAL A 46 0.57 -2.79 10.80
N ALA A 47 -0.03 -2.45 9.66
CA ALA A 47 -0.78 -3.41 8.87
C ALA A 47 0.21 -4.51 8.48
N HIS A 48 0.15 -5.66 9.16
CA HIS A 48 0.89 -6.84 8.75
C HIS A 48 0.46 -7.15 7.33
N PRO A 49 1.36 -7.15 6.33
CA PRO A 49 0.96 -7.46 4.98
C PRO A 49 0.44 -8.91 4.96
N PRO A 50 -0.71 -9.16 4.32
CA PRO A 50 -1.39 -10.46 4.32
C PRO A 50 -0.57 -11.59 3.67
N GLU A 51 0.60 -11.27 3.13
CA GLU A 51 1.56 -12.17 2.52
C GLU A 51 2.15 -13.21 3.47
N ALA A 52 2.17 -12.98 4.79
CA ALA A 52 2.81 -13.91 5.74
C ALA A 52 2.05 -15.24 5.89
N GLU A 53 0.71 -15.22 5.77
CA GLU A 53 -0.12 -16.42 5.96
C GLU A 53 -0.48 -17.11 4.63
N PHE A 54 -0.74 -16.33 3.58
CA PHE A 54 -1.22 -16.87 2.28
C PHE A 54 -0.30 -16.56 1.10
N GLY A 55 0.98 -16.27 1.35
CA GLY A 55 1.91 -15.76 0.33
C GLY A 55 2.07 -16.62 -0.92
N ASP A 56 1.99 -17.96 -0.81
CA ASP A 56 1.99 -18.84 -1.99
C ASP A 56 0.73 -18.67 -2.85
N TRP A 57 -0.44 -18.59 -2.21
CA TRP A 57 -1.70 -18.36 -2.91
C TRP A 57 -1.72 -16.98 -3.59
N PHE A 58 -1.27 -15.93 -2.92
CA PHE A 58 -1.17 -14.59 -3.52
C PHE A 58 -0.26 -14.58 -4.76
N ARG A 59 0.89 -15.27 -4.70
CA ARG A 59 1.83 -15.39 -5.83
C ARG A 59 1.25 -16.15 -7.02
N SER A 60 0.31 -17.07 -6.78
CA SER A 60 -0.36 -17.82 -7.84
C SER A 60 -1.34 -16.97 -8.68
N LEU A 61 -1.76 -15.79 -8.19
CA LEU A 61 -2.73 -14.94 -8.88
C LEU A 61 -2.13 -14.33 -10.15
N LYS A 62 -2.85 -14.49 -11.27
CA LYS A 62 -2.48 -13.99 -12.60
C LYS A 62 -3.54 -13.02 -13.14
N GLU A 63 -3.09 -12.00 -13.85
CA GLU A 63 -3.99 -11.06 -14.51
C GLU A 63 -4.86 -11.78 -15.56
N PRO A 64 -6.19 -11.58 -15.54
CA PRO A 64 -7.09 -12.13 -16.55
C PRO A 64 -6.70 -11.68 -17.96
N GLY A 65 -6.85 -12.56 -18.96
CA GLY A 65 -6.62 -12.24 -20.37
C GLY A 65 -5.14 -12.14 -20.81
N THR A 66 -4.19 -12.46 -19.92
CA THR A 66 -2.75 -12.52 -20.24
C THR A 66 -2.24 -13.95 -20.48
N GLU A 67 -3.16 -14.90 -20.55
CA GLU A 67 -2.89 -16.30 -20.90
C GLU A 67 -2.54 -16.43 -22.39
N GLY A 68 -1.32 -16.87 -22.69
CA GLY A 68 -0.85 -17.09 -24.06
C GLY A 68 0.03 -15.98 -24.65
N THR A 69 0.25 -14.86 -23.96
CA THR A 69 1.27 -13.88 -24.38
C THR A 69 2.67 -14.34 -23.99
N VAL A 70 3.64 -14.22 -24.91
CA VAL A 70 5.06 -14.54 -24.67
C VAL A 70 5.55 -13.72 -23.47
N GLY A 71 5.80 -14.38 -22.34
CA GLY A 71 6.00 -13.73 -21.03
C GLY A 71 4.99 -14.10 -19.94
N SER A 72 4.23 -15.20 -20.12
CA SER A 72 3.47 -15.94 -19.09
C SER A 72 2.87 -15.10 -17.96
N GLY A 73 1.71 -14.51 -18.23
CA GLY A 73 0.75 -14.02 -17.25
C GLY A 73 1.33 -13.06 -16.20
N LEU A 74 1.13 -11.75 -16.40
CA LEU A 74 1.54 -10.76 -15.40
C LEU A 74 0.91 -11.14 -14.05
N SER A 75 1.75 -11.34 -13.03
CA SER A 75 1.26 -11.67 -11.69
C SER A 75 0.47 -10.50 -11.11
N CYS A 76 -0.67 -10.77 -10.50
CA CYS A 76 -1.47 -9.78 -9.77
C CYS A 76 -0.71 -9.18 -8.60
N CYS A 77 0.18 -9.96 -7.97
CA CYS A 77 1.03 -9.57 -6.86
C CYS A 77 2.44 -9.28 -7.38
N SER A 78 2.74 -8.02 -7.66
CA SER A 78 4.08 -7.59 -8.11
C SER A 78 4.57 -6.45 -7.22
N PRO A 79 5.85 -6.04 -7.28
CA PRO A 79 6.37 -4.93 -6.47
C PRO A 79 5.69 -3.56 -6.66
N ALA A 80 4.77 -3.47 -7.63
CA ALA A 80 4.00 -2.28 -7.92
C ALA A 80 2.53 -2.43 -7.51
N SER A 81 2.10 -3.56 -6.91
CA SER A 81 0.72 -3.77 -6.45
C SER A 81 0.68 -4.16 -5.01
N ASP A 82 -0.22 -3.49 -4.31
CA ASP A 82 -0.55 -3.78 -2.94
C ASP A 82 -1.83 -4.65 -2.94
N CYS A 83 -1.66 -5.94 -2.65
CA CYS A 83 -2.76 -6.86 -2.50
C CYS A 83 -3.23 -6.85 -1.03
N GLN A 84 -4.53 -6.60 -0.84
CA GLN A 84 -5.14 -6.53 0.48
C GLN A 84 -6.45 -7.31 0.53
N ILE A 85 -6.73 -7.84 1.72
CA ILE A 85 -8.04 -8.40 2.05
C ILE A 85 -9.00 -7.23 2.25
N THR A 86 -10.14 -7.25 1.56
CA THR A 86 -11.12 -6.16 1.52
C THR A 86 -12.54 -6.66 1.65
N ASP A 87 -13.41 -5.83 2.23
CA ASP A 87 -14.84 -5.98 2.03
C ASP A 87 -15.24 -5.46 0.66
N TYR A 88 -16.39 -5.92 0.17
CA TYR A 88 -16.98 -5.44 -1.06
C TYR A 88 -18.50 -5.47 -0.96
N GLU A 89 -19.13 -4.57 -1.70
CA GLU A 89 -20.57 -4.51 -1.88
C GLU A 89 -20.94 -4.96 -3.28
N THR A 90 -22.12 -5.54 -3.43
CA THR A 90 -22.72 -5.86 -4.74
C THR A 90 -23.91 -4.96 -4.96
N ASP A 91 -23.93 -4.22 -6.06
CA ASP A 91 -25.09 -3.40 -6.42
C ASP A 91 -26.21 -4.21 -7.09
N ALA A 92 -27.34 -3.55 -7.35
CA ALA A 92 -28.51 -4.17 -7.99
C ALA A 92 -28.24 -4.71 -9.41
N SER A 93 -27.15 -4.27 -10.05
CA SER A 93 -26.72 -4.74 -11.37
C SER A 93 -25.65 -5.84 -11.28
N GLY A 94 -25.33 -6.32 -10.08
CA GLY A 94 -24.31 -7.35 -9.85
C GLY A 94 -22.87 -6.85 -9.94
N ARG A 95 -22.65 -5.53 -9.91
CA ARG A 95 -21.28 -4.97 -9.95
C ARG A 95 -20.73 -4.89 -8.55
N TYR A 96 -19.44 -5.21 -8.42
CA TYR A 96 -18.75 -5.13 -7.15
C TYR A 96 -18.12 -3.76 -6.93
N TRP A 97 -18.18 -3.30 -5.70
CA TRP A 97 -17.63 -2.03 -5.24
C TRP A 97 -16.80 -2.26 -4.00
N ILE A 98 -15.63 -1.63 -3.95
CA ILE A 98 -14.74 -1.65 -2.78
C ILE A 98 -14.48 -0.24 -2.29
N ILE A 99 -14.08 -0.11 -1.03
CA ILE A 99 -13.49 1.14 -0.51
C ILE A 99 -12.00 0.91 -0.35
N ALA A 100 -11.18 1.69 -1.05
CA ALA A 100 -9.73 1.65 -0.90
C ALA A 100 -9.17 3.06 -0.88
N GLU A 101 -8.25 3.33 0.05
CA GLU A 101 -7.61 4.64 0.24
C GLU A 101 -8.62 5.81 0.39
N GLY A 102 -9.81 5.52 0.93
CA GLY A 102 -10.89 6.49 1.08
C GLY A 102 -11.74 6.72 -0.18
N GLU A 103 -11.42 6.04 -1.29
CA GLU A 103 -12.15 6.11 -2.54
C GLU A 103 -13.09 4.91 -2.72
N ARG A 104 -14.29 5.16 -3.28
CA ARG A 104 -15.23 4.10 -3.67
C ARG A 104 -14.98 3.72 -5.12
N ILE A 105 -14.44 2.52 -5.32
CA ILE A 105 -13.95 2.06 -6.62
C ILE A 105 -14.86 0.94 -7.13
N GLN A 106 -15.33 1.07 -8.37
CA GLN A 106 -15.99 -0.04 -9.05
C GLN A 106 -14.93 -1.07 -9.46
N VAL A 107 -15.13 -2.33 -9.09
CA VAL A 107 -14.31 -3.42 -9.59
C VAL A 107 -14.64 -3.64 -11.07
N PRO A 108 -13.70 -3.48 -12.00
CA PRO A 108 -13.96 -3.74 -13.40
C PRO A 108 -14.21 -5.24 -13.63
N PRO A 109 -15.25 -5.63 -14.41
CA PRO A 109 -15.59 -7.03 -14.61
C PRO A 109 -14.47 -7.89 -15.18
N ASP A 110 -13.61 -7.30 -16.02
CA ASP A 110 -12.45 -7.95 -16.65
C ASP A 110 -11.28 -8.17 -15.68
N LYS A 111 -11.35 -7.60 -14.47
CA LYS A 111 -10.34 -7.79 -13.40
C LYS A 111 -10.78 -8.77 -12.33
N ILE A 112 -11.97 -9.36 -12.46
CA ILE A 112 -12.50 -10.36 -11.54
C ILE A 112 -11.95 -11.74 -11.91
N LEU A 113 -11.20 -12.34 -10.98
CA LEU A 113 -10.70 -13.70 -11.11
C LEU A 113 -11.75 -14.67 -10.57
N GLN A 114 -12.21 -15.59 -11.43
CA GLN A 114 -13.14 -16.64 -11.02
C GLN A 114 -12.37 -17.78 -10.34
N ARG A 115 -12.21 -17.65 -9.01
CA ARG A 115 -11.53 -18.64 -8.16
C ARG A 115 -12.41 -18.99 -6.96
N ALA A 116 -12.53 -20.28 -6.67
CA ALA A 116 -13.26 -20.80 -5.52
C ALA A 116 -12.34 -21.10 -4.32
N ASP A 117 -11.02 -21.09 -4.53
CA ASP A 117 -10.00 -21.50 -3.57
C ASP A 117 -9.39 -20.30 -2.83
N ASN A 118 -10.13 -19.19 -2.66
CA ASN A 118 -9.67 -18.07 -1.86
C ASN A 118 -9.65 -18.46 -0.37
N PRO A 119 -8.47 -18.56 0.28
CA PRO A 119 -8.37 -19.04 1.66
C PRO A 119 -8.73 -17.95 2.70
N THR A 120 -8.89 -16.70 2.27
CA THR A 120 -9.05 -15.55 3.18
C THR A 120 -10.47 -15.42 3.74
N GLY A 121 -11.45 -16.11 3.16
CA GLY A 121 -12.88 -15.98 3.51
C GLY A 121 -13.49 -14.61 3.20
N ARG A 122 -12.73 -13.67 2.61
CA ARG A 122 -13.15 -12.31 2.26
C ARG A 122 -12.72 -11.96 0.84
N GLY A 123 -13.12 -10.79 0.35
CA GLY A 123 -12.61 -10.29 -0.92
C GLY A 123 -11.11 -10.01 -0.86
N VAL A 124 -10.41 -10.17 -1.98
CA VAL A 124 -9.01 -9.78 -2.13
C VAL A 124 -8.89 -8.85 -3.32
N ALA A 125 -8.39 -7.63 -3.10
CA ALA A 125 -8.13 -6.65 -4.15
C ALA A 125 -6.63 -6.34 -4.22
N CYS A 126 -6.06 -6.48 -5.41
CA CYS A 126 -4.74 -5.99 -5.73
C CYS A 126 -4.85 -4.66 -6.47
N LEU A 127 -4.28 -3.62 -5.87
CA LEU A 127 -4.38 -2.26 -6.38
C LEU A 127 -3.11 -1.84 -7.12
N ARG A 128 -3.27 -0.85 -7.99
CA ARG A 128 -2.21 -0.08 -8.65
C ARG A 128 -2.58 1.39 -8.53
N HIS A 129 -1.60 2.27 -8.63
CA HIS A 129 -1.87 3.69 -8.78
C HIS A 129 -1.78 4.09 -10.25
N TYR A 130 -2.83 4.73 -10.76
CA TYR A 130 -2.83 5.41 -12.05
C TYR A 130 -3.21 6.86 -11.80
N ASP A 131 -2.34 7.80 -12.21
CA ASP A 131 -2.51 9.23 -11.97
C ASP A 131 -2.79 9.60 -10.50
N GLY A 132 -2.15 8.87 -9.57
CA GLY A 132 -2.31 9.07 -8.13
C GLY A 132 -3.56 8.42 -7.52
N HIS A 133 -4.44 7.80 -8.32
CA HIS A 133 -5.64 7.14 -7.85
C HIS A 133 -5.49 5.62 -7.79
N PRO A 134 -6.04 4.95 -6.77
CA PRO A 134 -6.10 3.49 -6.71
C PRO A 134 -7.00 2.93 -7.80
N VAL A 135 -6.50 1.98 -8.56
CA VAL A 135 -7.25 1.21 -9.56
C VAL A 135 -7.11 -0.28 -9.29
N VAL A 136 -8.20 -1.03 -9.49
CA VAL A 136 -8.19 -2.47 -9.28
C VAL A 136 -7.47 -3.16 -10.44
N ARG A 137 -6.40 -3.87 -10.12
CA ARG A 137 -5.66 -4.71 -11.08
C ARG A 137 -6.19 -6.13 -11.11
N CYS A 138 -6.49 -6.69 -9.94
CA CYS A 138 -7.10 -8.01 -9.79
C CYS A 138 -8.03 -8.02 -8.59
N PHE A 139 -9.13 -8.77 -8.71
CA PHE A 139 -10.09 -8.96 -7.63
C PHE A 139 -10.52 -10.42 -7.54
N VAL A 140 -10.51 -10.98 -6.33
CA VAL A 140 -11.03 -12.32 -6.02
C VAL A 140 -12.15 -12.16 -5.01
N ARG A 141 -13.30 -12.80 -5.25
CA ARG A 141 -14.42 -12.83 -4.30
C ARG A 141 -14.09 -13.69 -3.08
N ALA A 142 -14.88 -13.55 -2.02
CA ALA A 142 -14.87 -14.55 -0.96
C ALA A 142 -15.20 -15.93 -1.55
N SER A 143 -14.59 -16.98 -1.00
CA SER A 143 -14.95 -18.35 -1.34
C SER A 143 -16.36 -18.64 -0.80
N GLU A 144 -17.25 -19.09 -1.69
CA GLU A 144 -18.55 -19.64 -1.31
C GLU A 144 -18.26 -21.07 -0.81
N GLY A 145 -18.07 -21.22 0.49
CA GLY A 145 -17.88 -22.52 1.15
C GLY A 145 -19.19 -23.28 1.32
#